data_AF-A0A919KBF9-F1
#
_entry.id   AF-A0A919KBF9-F1
#
_cell.length_a   1.000
_cell.length_b   1.000
_cell.length_c   1.000
_cell.angle_alpha   90.00
_cell.angle_beta   90.00
_cell.angle_gamma   90.00
#
_symmetry.space_group_name_H-M   'P 1'
#
loop_
_entity.id
_entity.type
_entity.pdbx_description
1 polymer ?
#
loop_
_entity_poly.entity_id
_entity_poly.type
_entity_poly.pdbx_seq_one_letter_code
_entity_poly.pdbx_strand_id
1 'polypeptide(L)' 'MPTHVDHEMTLTEVADLSRLRSVLHTWAVDHHFAGEPADDLVVAAVEVTANGLRHGEPPVRVRA' A
#
# COMPACT_ATOMS: atom_id res chain seq x y z
N MET A 1 3.48 8.29 -15.89
CA MET A 1 2.42 7.46 -15.27
C MET A 1 2.74 6.01 -15.57
N PRO A 2 2.55 5.06 -14.63
CA PRO A 2 2.80 3.65 -14.89
C PRO A 2 1.91 3.14 -16.04
N THR A 3 2.43 2.19 -16.82
CA THR A 3 1.74 1.63 -17.99
C THR A 3 0.65 0.63 -17.62
N HIS A 4 0.67 0.12 -16.39
CA HIS A 4 -0.33 -0.78 -15.81
C HIS A 4 -0.40 -0.58 -14.29
N VAL A 5 -1.58 -0.75 -13.70
CA VAL A 5 -1.84 -0.69 -12.26
C VAL A 5 -2.86 -1.80 -11.95
N ASP A 6 -2.49 -2.75 -11.10
CA ASP A 6 -3.38 -3.85 -10.71
C ASP A 6 -4.45 -3.36 -9.71
N HIS A 7 -4.04 -2.49 -8.79
CA HIS A 7 -4.87 -1.93 -7.75
C HIS A 7 -4.60 -0.45 -7.54
N GLU A 8 -5.67 0.35 -7.51
CA GLU A 8 -5.63 1.73 -7.06
C GLU A 8 -6.53 1.90 -5.83
N MET A 9 -5.97 2.49 -4.77
CA MET A 9 -6.68 2.80 -3.54
C MET A 9 -6.49 4.26 -3.16
N THR A 10 -7.57 4.90 -2.74
CA THR A 10 -7.55 6.24 -2.15
C THR A 10 -7.84 6.10 -0.66
N LEU A 11 -6.89 6.50 0.18
CA LEU A 11 -6.98 6.46 1.63
C LEU A 11 -7.18 7.87 2.17
N THR A 12 -8.13 8.02 3.10
CA THR A 12 -8.44 9.31 3.72
C THR A 12 -8.10 9.35 5.19
N GLU A 13 -8.03 8.20 5.86
CA GLU A 13 -7.74 8.09 7.28
C GLU A 13 -6.83 6.92 7.62
N VAL A 14 -6.19 6.99 8.80
CA VAL A 14 -5.25 5.96 9.26
C VAL A 14 -5.92 4.59 9.46
N ALA A 15 -7.24 4.56 9.70
CA ALA A 15 -8.01 3.32 9.81
C ALA A 15 -8.00 2.48 8.51
N ASP A 16 -7.83 3.14 7.36
CA ASP A 16 -7.78 2.51 6.04
C ASP A 16 -6.51 1.64 5.83
N LEU A 17 -5.46 1.82 6.66
CA LEU A 17 -4.19 1.11 6.51
C LEU A 17 -4.31 -0.41 6.69
N SER A 18 -5.27 -0.88 7.49
CA SER A 18 -5.53 -2.32 7.69
C SER A 18 -5.98 -2.99 6.38
N ARG A 19 -6.83 -2.31 5.62
CA ARG A 19 -7.28 -2.73 4.29
C ARG A 19 -6.15 -2.67 3.28
N LEU A 20 -5.36 -1.59 3.28
CA LEU A 20 -4.20 -1.46 2.40
C LEU A 20 -3.19 -2.59 2.63
N ARG A 21 -2.89 -2.93 3.89
CA ARG A 21 -1.98 -4.03 4.23
C ARG A 21 -2.44 -5.35 3.60
N SER A 22 -3.73 -5.65 3.69
CA SER A 22 -4.30 -6.88 3.13
C SER A 22 -4.20 -6.91 1.61
N VAL A 23 -4.52 -5.80 0.94
CA VAL A 23 -4.44 -5.68 -0.53
C VAL A 23 -3.00 -5.82 -1.02
N LEU A 24 -2.05 -5.12 -0.38
CA LEU A 24 -0.64 -5.19 -0.76
C LEU A 24 -0.03 -6.58 -0.52
N HIS A 25 -0.47 -7.29 0.52
CA HIS A 25 -0.01 -8.66 0.75
C HIS A 25 -0.52 -9.61 -0.35
N THR A 26 -1.80 -9.50 -0.75
CA THR A 26 -2.32 -10.28 -1.88
C THR A 26 -1.59 -9.96 -3.17
N TRP A 27 -1.42 -8.67 -3.48
CA TRP A 27 -0.66 -8.23 -4.64
C TRP A 27 0.78 -8.77 -4.64
N ALA A 28 1.47 -8.72 -3.49
CA ALA A 28 2.82 -9.23 -3.37
C ALA A 28 2.90 -10.74 -3.69
N VAL A 29 1.94 -11.52 -3.18
CA VAL A 29 1.85 -12.96 -3.46
C VAL A 29 1.55 -13.24 -4.94
N ASP A 30 0.62 -12.50 -5.55
CA ASP A 30 0.28 -12.63 -6.97
C ASP A 30 1.47 -12.29 -7.88
N HIS A 31 2.39 -11.44 -7.40
CA HIS A 31 3.65 -11.07 -8.05
C HIS A 31 4.86 -11.92 -7.58
N HIS A 32 4.61 -13.08 -6.97
CA HIS A 32 5.62 -14.06 -6.56
C HIS A 32 6.58 -13.62 -5.46
N PHE A 33 6.26 -12.55 -4.70
CA PHE A 33 6.91 -12.28 -3.43
C PHE A 33 6.36 -13.23 -2.35
N ALA A 34 7.23 -13.73 -1.47
CA ALA A 34 6.84 -14.61 -0.38
C ALA A 34 7.77 -14.42 0.82
N GLY A 35 7.24 -14.65 2.03
CA GLY A 35 7.99 -14.51 3.28
C GLY A 35 8.44 -13.08 3.54
N GLU A 36 9.65 -12.93 4.08
CA GLU A 36 10.24 -11.64 4.49
C GLU A 36 10.20 -10.56 3.39
N PRO A 37 10.53 -10.84 2.12
CA PRO A 37 10.38 -9.85 1.05
C PRO A 37 8.97 -9.27 0.87
N ALA A 38 7.93 -10.10 1.01
CA ALA A 38 6.54 -9.63 0.91
C ALA A 38 6.17 -8.76 2.11
N ASP A 39 6.59 -9.17 3.32
CA ASP A 39 6.37 -8.42 4.55
C ASP A 39 7.06 -7.06 4.52
N ASP A 40 8.32 -6.99 4.09
CA ASP A 40 9.10 -5.76 3.98
C ASP A 40 8.48 -4.77 3.01
N LEU A 41 8.01 -5.26 1.85
CA LEU A 41 7.33 -4.43 0.86
C LEU A 41 6.05 -3.83 1.43
N VAL A 42 5.24 -4.66 2.09
CA VAL A 42 3.98 -4.23 2.72
C VAL A 42 4.26 -3.22 3.83
N VAL A 43 5.25 -3.45 4.68
CA VAL A 43 5.65 -2.52 5.75
C VAL A 43 6.08 -1.18 5.18
N ALA A 44 6.99 -1.18 4.20
CA ALA A 44 7.49 0.04 3.59
C ALA A 44 6.37 0.89 2.97
N ALA A 45 5.46 0.26 2.22
CA ALA A 45 4.34 0.93 1.58
C ALA A 45 3.32 1.48 2.60
N VAL A 46 3.04 0.72 3.66
CA VAL A 46 2.16 1.18 4.76
C VAL A 46 2.76 2.37 5.49
N GLU A 47 4.07 2.37 5.77
CA GLU A 47 4.74 3.49 6.45
C GLU A 47 4.74 4.76 5.60
N VAL A 48 5.05 4.66 4.30
CA VAL A 48 4.97 5.81 3.39
C VAL A 48 3.54 6.37 3.33
N THR A 49 2.54 5.49 3.28
CA THR A 49 1.12 5.90 3.27
C THR A 49 0.71 6.55 4.59
N ALA A 50 1.10 5.96 5.72
CA ALA A 50 0.82 6.49 7.05
C ALA A 50 1.44 7.89 7.24
N ASN A 51 2.66 8.09 6.75
CA ASN A 51 3.31 9.39 6.76
C ASN A 51 2.54 10.42 5.90
N GLY A 52 2.09 10.03 4.71
CA GLY A 52 1.24 10.87 3.87
C GLY A 52 -0.08 11.27 4.56
N LEU A 53 -0.74 10.31 5.23
CA LEU A 53 -2.00 10.56 5.94
C LEU A 53 -1.82 11.44 7.19
N ARG A 54 -0.73 11.28 7.93
CA ARG A 54 -0.49 12.00 9.20
C ARG A 54 0.15 13.38 9.02
N HIS A 55 1.02 13.51 8.04
CA HIS A 55 1.92 14.67 7.90
C HIS A 55 1.78 15.39 6.57
N GLY A 56 1.15 14.77 5.57
CA GLY A 56 0.80 15.43 4.31
C GLY A 56 -0.62 15.98 4.32
N GLU A 57 -1.20 16.10 3.13
CA GLU A 57 -2.61 16.43 2.93
C GLU A 57 -3.33 15.20 2.37
N PRO A 58 -4.22 14.56 3.14
CA PRO A 58 -5.11 13.54 2.60
C PRO A 58 -5.96 14.11 1.44
N PRO A 59 -6.34 13.29 0.45
CA PRO A 59 -6.18 11.83 0.42
C PRO A 59 -4.81 11.37 -0.11
N VAL A 60 -4.38 10.19 0.35
CA VAL A 60 -3.22 9.49 -0.21
C VAL A 60 -3.69 8.47 -1.25
N ARG A 61 -3.08 8.47 -2.44
CA ARG A 61 -3.34 7.48 -3.50
C ARG A 61 -2.20 6.47 -3.55
N VAL A 62 -2.54 5.19 -3.40
CA VAL A 62 -1.61 4.06 -3.53
C VAL A 62 -1.96 3.29 -4.80
N ARG A 63 -0.92 2.95 -5.56
CA ARG A 63 -1.02 2.16 -6.79
C ARG A 63 -0.05 0.99 -6.69
N ALA A 64 -0.56 -0.23 -6.87
CA ALA A 64 0.19 -1.47 -6.90
C ALA A 64 -0.11 -2.18 -8.22
#